data_AF-A0A7X2XM73-F1
#
_entry.id   AF-A0A7X2XM73-F1
#
_cell.length_a   1.000
_cell.length_b   1.000
_cell.length_c   1.000
_cell.angle_alpha   90.00
_cell.angle_beta   90.00
_cell.angle_gamma   90.00
#
_symmetry.space_group_name_H-M   'P 1'
#
loop_
_entity.id
_entity.type
_entity.pdbx_description
1 polymer ?
#
loop_
_entity_poly.entity_id
_entity_poly.type
_entity_poly.pdbx_seq_one_letter_code
_entity_poly.pdbx_strand_id
1 'polypeptide(L)'
;NEEMLTYLSDKAPNFEKQHRSRNFIVEETETNNIIGFFSLSLKVVDISDLEKSLKKKLVLKGKSPKNIDYLPVLLIGQFGKNTNLNKLSGQELFEIVIQKIEEFRAIVGTQMVFLDSINHPK
;
A
#
# COMPACT_ATOMS: atom_id res chain seq x y z
N ASN A 1 -7.56 17.24 1.31
CA ASN A 1 -8.26 15.94 1.32
C ASN A 1 -8.67 15.67 2.77
N GLU A 2 -9.91 15.97 3.13
CA GLU A 2 -10.41 15.87 4.51
C GLU A 2 -10.51 14.41 4.99
N GLU A 3 -10.83 13.47 4.11
CA GLU A 3 -10.90 12.04 4.45
C GLU A 3 -9.54 11.50 4.90
N MET A 4 -8.48 11.89 4.19
CA MET A 4 -7.11 11.51 4.54
C MET A 4 -6.67 12.11 5.87
N LEU A 5 -7.00 13.38 6.13
CA LEU A 5 -6.69 14.02 7.42
C LEU A 5 -7.44 13.33 8.57
N THR A 6 -8.71 13.01 8.36
CA THR A 6 -9.53 12.25 9.33
C THR A 6 -8.98 10.84 9.54
N TYR A 7 -8.53 10.17 8.48
CA TYR A 7 -7.87 8.87 8.61
C TYR A 7 -6.61 8.99 9.47
N LEU A 8 -5.76 9.97 9.18
CA LEU A 8 -4.49 10.18 9.87
C LEU A 8 -4.69 10.46 11.37
N SER A 9 -5.66 11.31 11.73
CA SER A 9 -5.92 11.67 13.13
C SER A 9 -6.59 10.54 13.91
N ASP A 10 -7.60 9.89 13.33
CA ASP A 10 -8.54 9.08 14.11
C ASP A 10 -8.36 7.57 13.88
N LYS A 11 -8.06 7.18 12.64
CA LYS A 11 -8.05 5.77 12.22
C LYS A 11 -6.65 5.16 12.28
N ALA A 12 -5.64 5.87 11.79
CA ALA A 12 -4.27 5.36 11.69
C ALA A 12 -3.72 4.85 13.04
N PRO A 13 -3.86 5.58 14.17
CA PRO A 13 -3.36 5.09 15.47
C PRO A 13 -4.08 3.83 15.95
N ASN A 14 -5.39 3.73 15.68
CA ASN A 14 -6.18 2.57 16.05
C ASN A 14 -5.83 1.36 15.17
N PHE A 15 -5.57 1.57 13.88
CA PHE A 15 -5.17 0.51 12.97
C PHE A 15 -3.78 -0.03 13.29
N GLU A 16 -2.85 0.81 13.76
CA GLU A 16 -1.56 0.36 14.30
C GLU A 16 -1.74 -0.58 15.48
N LYS A 17 -2.51 -0.13 16.49
CA LYS A 17 -2.79 -0.88 17.73
C LYS A 17 -3.48 -2.22 17.46
N GLN A 18 -4.33 -2.25 16.43
CA GLN A 18 -5.07 -3.45 16.03
C GLN A 18 -4.31 -4.29 14.99
N HIS A 19 -3.07 -3.93 14.63
CA HIS A 19 -2.28 -4.62 13.61
C HIS A 19 -2.97 -4.71 12.24
N ARG A 20 -3.89 -3.79 11.93
CA ARG A 20 -4.62 -3.74 10.66
C ARG A 20 -3.78 -3.14 9.55
N SER A 21 -2.95 -2.15 9.88
CA SER A 21 -2.03 -1.52 8.95
C SER A 21 -0.79 -1.01 9.66
N ARG A 22 0.27 -0.81 8.88
CA ARG A 22 1.41 0.04 9.21
C ARG A 22 1.27 1.36 8.48
N ASN A 23 1.44 2.45 9.18
CA ASN A 23 1.22 3.82 8.74
C ASN A 23 2.55 4.54 8.85
N PHE A 24 2.95 5.17 7.75
CA PHE A 24 4.26 5.77 7.57
C PHE A 24 4.07 7.27 7.36
N ILE A 25 4.70 8.05 8.22
CA ILE A 25 4.79 9.50 8.10
C ILE A 25 6.14 9.80 7.46
N VAL A 26 6.12 10.60 6.39
CA VAL A 26 7.34 11.10 5.75
C VAL A 26 7.52 12.54 6.18
N GLU A 27 8.65 12.81 6.83
CA GLU A 27 8.97 14.09 7.44
C GLU A 27 10.18 14.74 6.76
N GLU A 28 10.18 16.05 6.67
CA GLU A 28 11.37 16.83 6.28
C GLU A 28 12.37 16.87 7.43
N THR A 29 13.60 16.45 7.20
CA THR A 29 14.64 16.32 8.24
C THR A 29 14.92 17.59 9.03
N GLU A 30 14.82 18.76 8.40
CA GLU A 30 15.17 20.04 9.02
C GLU A 30 14.06 20.61 9.91
N THR A 31 12.80 20.42 9.51
CA THR A 31 11.65 21.08 10.14
C THR A 31 10.72 20.11 10.87
N ASN A 32 10.91 18.80 10.66
CA ASN A 32 9.98 17.73 11.04
C ASN A 32 8.56 17.93 10.48
N ASN A 33 8.41 18.72 9.41
CA ASN A 33 7.13 18.89 8.76
C ASN A 33 6.71 17.58 8.07
N ILE A 34 5.45 17.19 8.26
CA ILE A 34 4.86 16.06 7.55
C ILE A 34 4.67 16.45 6.07
N ILE A 35 5.46 15.85 5.20
CA ILE A 35 5.46 16.09 3.75
C ILE A 35 4.75 14.98 2.97
N GLY A 36 4.55 13.81 3.59
CA GLY A 36 3.81 12.71 2.99
C GLY A 36 3.31 11.70 4.01
N PHE A 37 2.38 10.87 3.58
CA PHE A 37 1.76 9.82 4.37
C PHE A 37 1.38 8.63 3.48
N PHE A 38 1.59 7.41 3.97
CA PHE A 38 1.03 6.21 3.34
C PHE A 38 0.79 5.11 4.36
N SER A 39 -0.08 4.16 4.02
CA SER A 39 -0.33 2.98 4.86
C SER A 39 -0.20 1.69 4.06
N LEU A 40 0.45 0.69 4.64
CA LEU A 40 0.58 -0.67 4.11
C LEU A 40 -0.19 -1.65 4.99
N SER A 41 -0.86 -2.62 4.39
CA SER A 41 -1.57 -3.69 5.11
C SER A 41 -1.49 -5.01 4.35
N LEU A 42 -1.62 -6.13 5.04
CA LEU A 42 -1.76 -7.43 4.40
C LEU A 42 -3.23 -7.69 4.08
N LYS A 43 -3.51 -8.09 2.84
CA LYS A 43 -4.84 -8.48 2.39
C LYS A 43 -4.77 -9.84 1.72
N VAL A 44 -5.79 -10.67 1.89
CA VAL A 44 -5.96 -11.88 1.12
C VAL A 44 -6.99 -11.59 0.04
N VAL A 45 -6.62 -11.82 -1.22
CA VAL A 45 -7.50 -11.62 -2.37
C VAL A 45 -7.96 -12.99 -2.87
N ASP A 46 -9.28 -13.13 -3.01
CA ASP A 46 -9.88 -14.27 -3.70
C ASP A 46 -9.71 -14.08 -5.21
N ILE A 47 -9.08 -15.07 -5.83
CA ILE A 47 -8.84 -15.13 -7.26
C ILE A 47 -9.54 -16.34 -7.89
N SER A 48 -10.39 -17.09 -7.17
CA SER A 48 -11.05 -18.31 -7.64
C SER A 48 -11.62 -18.16 -9.05
N ASP A 49 -12.23 -17.01 -9.30
CA ASP A 49 -13.01 -16.70 -10.51
C ASP A 49 -12.16 -16.14 -11.65
N LEU A 50 -10.85 -15.91 -11.44
CA LEU A 50 -9.97 -15.45 -12.49
C LEU A 50 -9.69 -16.54 -13.51
N GLU A 51 -9.67 -16.16 -14.79
CA GLU A 51 -9.25 -17.05 -15.86
C GLU A 51 -7.86 -17.65 -15.59
N LYS A 52 -7.68 -18.90 -15.99
CA LYS A 52 -6.41 -19.64 -15.78
C LYS A 52 -5.19 -18.92 -16.38
N SER A 53 -5.38 -18.20 -17.49
CA SER A 53 -4.35 -17.37 -18.14
C SER A 53 -3.87 -16.25 -17.21
N LEU A 54 -4.80 -15.58 -16.54
CA LEU A 54 -4.54 -14.51 -15.58
C LEU A 54 -3.97 -15.07 -14.28
N LYS A 55 -4.55 -16.15 -13.73
CA LYS A 55 -3.98 -16.87 -12.56
C LYS A 55 -2.52 -17.26 -12.78
N LYS A 56 -2.13 -17.71 -13.99
CA LYS A 56 -0.72 -18.03 -14.29
C LYS A 56 0.22 -16.82 -14.21
N LYS A 57 -0.23 -15.61 -14.55
CA LYS A 57 0.59 -14.39 -14.44
C LYS A 57 0.78 -13.97 -12.99
N LEU A 58 -0.20 -14.32 -12.16
CA LEU A 58 -0.31 -13.97 -10.76
C LEU A 58 0.47 -14.94 -9.84
N VAL A 59 0.64 -16.18 -10.29
CA VAL A 59 1.36 -17.23 -9.55
C VAL A 59 2.83 -17.26 -9.97
N LEU A 60 3.74 -17.51 -9.01
CA LEU A 60 5.17 -17.71 -9.24
C LEU A 60 5.45 -18.66 -10.42
N LYS A 61 6.38 -18.25 -11.29
CA LYS A 61 6.85 -19.08 -12.43
C LYS A 61 7.23 -20.48 -11.94
N GLY A 62 6.60 -21.50 -12.51
CA GLY A 62 6.86 -22.91 -12.17
C GLY A 62 5.82 -23.56 -11.23
N LYS A 63 4.88 -22.81 -10.65
CA LYS A 63 3.76 -23.39 -9.88
C LYS A 63 2.49 -23.51 -10.72
N SER A 64 1.74 -24.59 -10.52
CA SER A 64 0.45 -24.79 -11.16
C SER A 64 -0.61 -23.88 -10.51
N PRO A 65 -1.37 -23.10 -11.30
CA PRO A 65 -2.47 -22.28 -10.78
C PRO A 65 -3.72 -23.09 -10.42
N LYS A 66 -3.73 -24.42 -10.68
CA LYS A 66 -4.95 -25.25 -10.60
C LYS A 66 -5.61 -25.26 -9.21
N ASN A 67 -4.86 -24.98 -8.14
CA ASN A 67 -5.34 -25.05 -6.75
C ASN A 67 -4.97 -23.79 -5.95
N ILE A 68 -4.90 -22.62 -6.61
CA ILE A 68 -4.59 -21.35 -5.95
C ILE A 68 -5.78 -20.43 -6.15
N ASP A 69 -6.57 -20.28 -5.09
CA ASP A 69 -7.75 -19.44 -5.04
C ASP A 69 -7.55 -18.20 -4.17
N TYR A 70 -6.53 -18.18 -3.32
CA TYR A 70 -6.24 -17.04 -2.45
C TYR A 70 -4.79 -16.60 -2.59
N LEU A 71 -4.59 -15.28 -2.67
CA LEU A 71 -3.25 -14.68 -2.71
C LEU A 71 -3.06 -13.66 -1.58
N PRO A 72 -1.96 -13.78 -0.81
CA PRO A 72 -1.55 -12.71 0.09
C PRO A 72 -0.95 -11.57 -0.72
N VAL A 73 -1.54 -10.40 -0.60
CA VAL A 73 -1.10 -9.16 -1.27
C VAL A 73 -0.80 -8.09 -0.23
N LEU A 74 0.09 -7.17 -0.59
CA LEU A 74 0.34 -5.97 0.19
C LEU A 74 -0.55 -4.84 -0.35
N LEU A 75 -1.45 -4.33 0.47
CA LEU A 75 -2.37 -3.24 0.11
C LEU A 75 -1.75 -1.89 0.51
N ILE A 76 -1.62 -0.99 -0.45
CA ILE A 76 -1.45 0.46 -0.20
C ILE A 76 -2.85 1.02 0.08
N GLY A 77 -3.18 1.16 1.36
CA GLY A 77 -4.52 1.56 1.80
C GLY A 77 -4.74 3.07 1.78
N GLN A 78 -3.67 3.85 1.92
CA GLN A 78 -3.67 5.31 1.93
C GLN A 78 -2.38 5.78 1.29
N PHE A 79 -2.46 6.87 0.54
CA PHE A 79 -1.33 7.51 -0.12
C PHE A 79 -1.62 9.00 -0.29
N GLY A 80 -0.75 9.84 0.26
CA GLY A 80 -0.98 11.28 0.28
C GLY A 80 0.27 12.11 0.43
N LYS A 81 0.36 13.18 -0.37
CA LYS A 81 1.40 14.20 -0.25
C LYS A 81 0.84 15.48 0.35
N ASN A 82 1.66 16.21 1.10
CA ASN A 82 1.30 17.54 1.58
C ASN A 82 1.37 18.56 0.43
N THR A 83 0.21 18.95 -0.09
CA THR A 83 0.08 19.89 -1.21
C THR A 83 0.30 21.36 -0.83
N ASN A 84 0.32 21.69 0.46
CA ASN A 84 0.56 23.06 0.93
C ASN A 84 2.06 23.37 0.95
N LEU A 85 2.87 22.39 1.38
CA LEU A 85 4.32 22.52 1.42
C LEU A 85 4.98 22.25 0.07
N ASN A 86 4.43 21.31 -0.72
CA ASN A 86 4.98 20.89 -2.03
C ASN A 86 6.50 20.60 -2.02
N LYS A 87 7.01 20.10 -0.90
CA LYS A 87 8.42 19.74 -0.68
C LYS A 87 8.81 18.38 -1.28
N LEU A 88 7.81 17.59 -1.67
CA LEU A 88 7.97 16.23 -2.20
C LEU A 88 6.96 16.03 -3.33
N SER A 89 7.43 15.54 -4.47
CA SER A 89 6.55 15.12 -5.56
C SER A 89 5.82 13.82 -5.22
N GLY A 90 4.71 13.57 -5.93
CA GLY A 90 4.01 12.30 -5.78
C GLY A 90 4.87 11.10 -6.19
N GLN A 91 5.76 11.28 -7.17
CA GLN A 91 6.66 10.22 -7.62
C GLN A 91 7.71 9.89 -6.55
N GLU A 92 8.38 10.90 -5.99
CA GLU A 92 9.37 10.70 -4.93
C GLU A 92 8.73 10.03 -3.69
N LEU A 93 7.51 10.44 -3.33
CA LEU A 93 6.77 9.76 -2.26
C LEU A 93 6.51 8.30 -2.61
N PHE A 94 6.14 8.00 -3.85
CA PHE A 94 5.88 6.63 -4.28
C PHE A 94 7.16 5.77 -4.32
N GLU A 95 8.31 6.36 -4.64
CA GLU A 95 9.61 5.67 -4.55
C GLU A 95 9.92 5.23 -3.12
N ILE A 96 9.60 6.06 -2.12
CA ILE A 96 9.68 5.69 -0.69
C ILE A 96 8.74 4.52 -0.37
N VAL A 97 7.51 4.54 -0.91
CA VAL A 97 6.55 3.43 -0.75
C VAL A 97 7.14 2.13 -1.33
N ILE A 98 7.70 2.18 -2.55
CA ILE A 98 8.31 1.02 -3.19
C ILE A 98 9.48 0.48 -2.35
N GLN A 99 10.33 1.35 -1.81
CA GLN A 99 11.41 0.92 -0.92
C GLN A 99 10.88 0.13 0.29
N LYS A 100 9.82 0.63 0.95
CA LYS A 100 9.18 -0.10 2.07
C LYS A 100 8.52 -1.40 1.66
N ILE A 101 7.95 -1.46 0.47
CA ILE A 101 7.39 -2.70 -0.09
C ILE A 101 8.50 -3.73 -0.31
N GLU A 102 9.65 -3.34 -0.85
CA GLU A 102 10.78 -4.26 -1.06
C GLU A 102 11.38 -4.76 0.25
N GLU A 103 11.54 -3.87 1.24
CA GLU A 103 11.94 -4.26 2.61
C GLU A 103 10.97 -5.31 3.19
N PHE A 104 9.66 -5.11 3.03
CA PHE A 104 8.65 -6.05 3.50
C PHE A 104 8.72 -7.39 2.74
N ARG A 105 8.86 -7.33 1.41
CA ARG A 105 8.94 -8.51 0.53
C ARG A 105 10.14 -9.38 0.86
N ALA A 106 11.28 -8.78 1.20
CA ALA A 106 12.48 -9.50 1.60
C ALA A 106 12.29 -10.32 2.88
N ILE A 107 11.40 -9.89 3.77
CA ILE A 107 11.16 -10.53 5.07
C ILE A 107 10.04 -11.57 5.00
N VAL A 108 8.88 -11.17 4.45
CA VAL A 108 7.64 -11.96 4.55
C VAL A 108 7.35 -12.72 3.26
N GLY A 109 7.81 -12.22 2.13
CA GLY A 109 7.42 -12.68 0.81
C GLY A 109 6.01 -12.23 0.42
N THR A 110 5.89 -11.63 -0.76
CA THR A 110 4.62 -11.42 -1.48
C THR A 110 4.96 -10.86 -2.86
N GLN A 111 4.25 -11.27 -3.91
CA GLN A 111 4.53 -10.78 -5.26
C GLN A 111 3.68 -9.57 -5.62
N MET A 112 2.54 -9.34 -4.96
CA MET A 112 1.55 -8.38 -5.42
C MET A 112 1.37 -7.22 -4.47
N VAL A 113 1.24 -6.05 -5.09
CA VAL A 113 0.77 -4.84 -4.45
C VAL A 113 -0.62 -4.57 -4.97
N PHE A 114 -1.57 -4.41 -4.06
CA PHE A 114 -2.92 -3.97 -4.37
C PHE A 114 -2.99 -2.47 -4.08
N LEU A 115 -3.48 -1.70 -5.04
CA LEU A 115 -3.76 -0.28 -4.86
C LEU A 115 -5.27 -0.12 -4.94
N ASP A 116 -5.88 0.23 -3.81
CA ASP A 116 -7.29 0.60 -3.78
C ASP A 116 -7.36 2.12 -3.96
N SER A 117 -7.77 2.56 -5.16
CA SER A 117 -7.75 3.98 -5.54
C SER A 117 -9.17 4.49 -5.70
N ILE A 118 -9.50 5.56 -4.98
CA ILE A 118 -10.75 6.29 -5.17
C ILE A 118 -10.49 7.34 -6.26
N ASN A 119 -11.05 7.12 -7.45
CA ASN A 119 -10.98 8.10 -8.53
C ASN A 119 -12.14 9.08 -8.39
N HIS A 120 -11.85 10.29 -7.92
CA HIS A 120 -12.77 11.41 -8.11
C HIS A 120 -12.48 12.06 -9.47
N PRO A 121 -13.47 12.17 -10.38
CA PRO A 121 -13.27 12.89 -11.62
C PRO A 121 -12.81 14.32 -11.33
N LYS A 122 -11.80 14.77 -12.08
CA LYS A 122 -11.24 16.13 -11.97
C LYS A 122 -12.23 17.19 -12.45
#